data_AF-A0ABD3FHA6-F1
#
_entry.id   AF-A0ABD3FHA6-F1
#
_cell.length_a   1.000
_cell.length_b   1.000
_cell.length_c   1.000
_cell.angle_alpha   90.00
_cell.angle_beta   90.00
_cell.angle_gamma   90.00
#
_symmetry.space_group_name_H-M   'P 1'
#
loop_
_entity.id
_entity.type
_entity.pdbx_description
1 polymer ?
#
loop_
_entity_poly.entity_id
_entity_poly.type
_entity_poly.pdbx_seq_one_letter_code
_entity_poly.pdbx_strand_id
1 'polypeptide(L)'
;MKITSIALVVSVVAIAHRSKGSRAPVVYRKRLEWVPHRYRLLQEGQFKRYYRMSAAAFDVLVHLLTPALERVAAHSVNRSGTKPIEVVNMVQRTISWLAGGS
;
A
#
# COMPACT_ATOMS: atom_id res chain seq x y z
N MET A 1 -12.17 49.74 7.87
CA MET A 1 -12.08 48.61 6.91
C MET A 1 -10.97 47.59 7.25
N LYS A 2 -10.72 47.27 8.53
CA LYS A 2 -9.66 46.31 8.93
C LYS A 2 -10.22 45.06 9.61
N ILE A 3 -11.32 45.21 10.34
CA ILE A 3 -11.94 44.14 11.15
C ILE A 3 -12.68 43.12 10.27
N THR A 4 -13.34 43.57 9.20
CA THR A 4 -14.06 42.70 8.26
C THR A 4 -13.13 41.76 7.49
N SER A 5 -11.95 42.25 7.07
CA SER A 5 -10.95 41.44 6.36
C SER A 5 -10.34 40.36 7.26
N ILE A 6 -10.08 40.66 8.52
CA ILE A 6 -9.55 39.69 9.49
C ILE A 6 -10.59 38.61 9.78
N ALA A 7 -11.86 38.99 10.00
CA ALA A 7 -12.94 38.05 10.23
C ALA A 7 -13.11 37.08 9.05
N LEU A 8 -13.04 37.59 7.81
CA LEU A 8 -13.17 36.80 6.60
C LEU A 8 -12.02 35.79 6.44
N VAL A 9 -10.78 36.19 6.74
CA VAL A 9 -9.61 35.28 6.72
C VAL A 9 -9.75 34.19 7.78
N VAL A 10 -10.16 34.52 9.01
CA VAL A 10 -10.37 33.54 10.07
C VAL A 10 -11.47 32.54 9.71
N SER A 11 -12.58 33.00 9.11
CA SER A 11 -13.66 32.12 8.64
C SER A 11 -13.19 31.17 7.55
N VAL A 12 -12.42 31.64 6.56
CA VAL A 12 -11.87 30.80 5.48
C VAL A 12 -10.91 29.75 6.04
N VAL A 13 -10.03 30.11 6.98
CA VAL A 13 -9.12 29.16 7.64
C VAL A 13 -9.89 28.13 8.45
N ALA A 14 -10.92 28.54 9.19
CA ALA A 14 -11.75 27.63 9.99
C ALA A 14 -12.55 26.65 9.12
N ILE A 15 -13.08 27.11 7.98
CA ILE A 15 -13.80 26.26 7.01
C ILE A 15 -12.83 25.28 6.34
N ALA A 16 -11.64 25.73 5.94
CA ALA A 16 -10.60 24.87 5.39
C ALA A 16 -10.08 23.84 6.42
N HIS A 17 -10.07 24.19 7.70
CA HIS A 17 -9.68 23.26 8.77
C HIS A 17 -10.76 22.18 9.02
N ARG A 18 -12.05 22.55 8.90
CA ARG A 18 -13.19 21.62 9.01
C ARG A 18 -13.40 20.75 7.77
N SER A 19 -12.88 21.13 6.60
CA SER A 19 -13.04 20.35 5.36
C SER A 19 -12.10 19.15 5.25
N LYS A 20 -11.34 18.80 6.30
CA LYS A 20 -10.76 17.46 6.43
C LYS A 20 -11.92 16.48 6.65
N GLY A 21 -12.62 16.16 5.56
CA GLY A 21 -13.74 15.24 5.55
C GLY A 21 -13.41 13.99 6.36
N SER A 22 -14.37 13.54 7.16
CA SER A 22 -14.26 12.34 7.98
C SER A 22 -13.79 11.19 7.09
N ARG A 23 -12.52 10.81 7.23
CA ARG A 23 -11.92 9.76 6.41
C ARG A 23 -12.52 8.45 6.88
N ALA A 24 -12.93 7.60 5.94
CA ALA A 24 -13.42 6.27 6.24
C ALA A 24 -12.46 5.53 7.20
N PRO A 25 -12.98 4.76 8.16
CA PRO A 25 -12.16 4.06 9.14
C PRO A 25 -11.19 3.11 8.46
N VAL A 26 -10.00 2.97 9.05
CA VAL A 26 -8.99 2.04 8.57
C VAL A 26 -9.46 0.61 8.88
N VAL A 27 -9.69 -0.19 7.84
CA VAL A 27 -9.99 -1.62 7.99
C VAL A 27 -8.68 -2.39 8.05
N TYR A 28 -8.44 -3.07 9.17
CA TYR A 28 -7.30 -3.96 9.31
C TYR A 28 -7.54 -5.26 8.54
N ARG A 29 -6.54 -5.70 7.78
CA ARG A 29 -6.53 -7.01 7.11
C ARG A 29 -5.21 -7.69 7.43
N LYS A 30 -5.27 -8.96 7.85
CA LYS A 30 -4.08 -9.79 8.05
C LYS A 30 -3.37 -9.94 6.70
N ARG A 31 -2.09 -9.61 6.67
CA ARG A 31 -1.25 -9.71 5.47
C ARG A 31 -0.64 -11.11 5.38
N LEU A 32 -0.33 -11.52 4.16
CA LEU A 32 0.41 -12.75 3.92
C LEU A 32 1.82 -12.62 4.50
N GLU A 33 2.29 -13.66 5.18
CA GLU A 33 3.70 -13.75 5.53
C GLU A 33 4.47 -14.31 4.33
N TRP A 34 5.19 -13.43 3.65
CA TRP A 34 5.85 -13.74 2.38
C TRP A 34 6.85 -14.90 2.49
N VAL A 35 7.74 -14.87 3.48
CA VAL A 35 8.84 -15.86 3.60
C VAL A 35 8.31 -17.29 3.78
N PRO A 36 7.42 -17.57 4.76
CA PRO A 36 6.82 -18.90 4.88
C PRO A 36 6.02 -19.33 3.65
N HIS A 37 5.29 -18.40 3.02
CA HIS A 37 4.49 -18.68 1.83
C HIS A 37 5.36 -19.05 0.63
N ARG A 38 6.41 -18.27 0.35
CA ARG A 38 7.39 -18.54 -0.71
C ARG A 38 8.06 -19.89 -0.49
N TYR A 39 8.50 -20.16 0.74
CA TYR A 39 9.17 -21.42 1.07
C TYR A 39 8.25 -22.62 0.81
N ARG A 40 6.99 -22.55 1.25
CA ARG A 40 6.00 -23.60 0.99
C ARG A 40 5.82 -23.86 -0.50
N LEU A 41 5.59 -22.82 -1.30
CA LEU A 41 5.37 -22.98 -2.75
C LEU A 41 6.59 -23.54 -3.48
N LEU A 42 7.81 -23.26 -2.99
CA LEU A 42 9.03 -23.84 -3.54
C LEU A 42 9.16 -25.31 -3.19
N GLN A 43 8.89 -25.69 -1.94
CA GLN A 43 8.88 -27.09 -1.49
C GLN A 43 7.84 -27.92 -2.24
N GLU A 44 6.65 -27.36 -2.49
CA GLU A 44 5.58 -28.02 -3.23
C GLU A 44 5.77 -27.99 -4.77
N GLY A 45 6.82 -27.33 -5.27
CA GLY A 45 7.05 -27.14 -6.71
C GLY A 45 5.98 -26.30 -7.41
N GLN A 46 5.11 -25.60 -6.67
CA GLN A 46 3.96 -24.87 -7.20
C GLN A 46 4.26 -23.40 -7.54
N PHE A 47 5.41 -22.85 -7.15
CA PHE A 47 5.69 -21.42 -7.31
C PHE A 47 5.46 -20.93 -8.74
N LYS A 48 6.01 -21.64 -9.74
CA LYS A 48 5.86 -21.26 -11.15
C LYS A 48 4.41 -21.33 -11.63
N ARG A 49 3.65 -22.32 -11.16
CA ARG A 49 2.23 -22.43 -11.48
C ARG A 49 1.41 -21.30 -10.85
N TYR A 50 1.72 -20.97 -9.59
CA TYR A 50 1.01 -19.97 -8.82
C TYR A 50 1.25 -18.55 -9.35
N TYR A 51 2.52 -18.17 -9.57
CA TYR A 51 2.89 -16.82 -10.00
C TYR A 51 3.15 -16.67 -11.51
N ARG A 52 3.03 -17.75 -12.29
CA ARG A 52 3.32 -17.81 -13.73
C ARG A 52 4.76 -17.42 -14.10
N MET A 53 5.68 -17.42 -13.13
CA MET A 53 7.10 -17.09 -13.30
C MET A 53 7.97 -17.85 -12.28
N SER A 54 9.28 -17.95 -12.53
CA SER A 54 10.20 -18.51 -11.54
C SER A 54 10.35 -17.58 -10.32
N ALA A 55 10.78 -18.14 -9.18
CA ALA A 55 11.06 -17.32 -7.99
C ALA A 55 12.17 -16.29 -8.25
N ALA A 56 13.20 -16.64 -9.03
CA ALA A 56 14.23 -15.69 -9.41
C ALA A 56 13.68 -14.52 -10.24
N ALA A 57 12.80 -14.78 -11.21
CA ALA A 57 12.16 -13.72 -11.97
C ALA A 57 11.26 -12.83 -11.09
N PHE A 58 10.57 -13.43 -10.12
CA PHE A 58 9.79 -12.70 -9.14
C PHE A 58 10.68 -11.79 -8.26
N ASP A 59 11.81 -12.30 -7.77
CA ASP A 59 12.75 -11.55 -6.95
C ASP A 59 13.33 -10.35 -7.74
N VAL A 60 13.66 -10.54 -9.03
CA VAL A 60 14.06 -9.45 -9.95
C VAL A 60 12.94 -8.42 -10.11
N LEU A 61 11.70 -8.87 -10.31
CA LEU A 61 10.55 -7.98 -10.46
C LEU A 61 10.34 -7.12 -9.20
N VAL A 62 10.44 -7.72 -8.01
CA VAL A 62 10.37 -6.98 -6.75
C VAL A 62 11.46 -5.92 -6.70
N HIS A 63 12.71 -6.29 -7.01
CA HIS A 63 13.84 -5.36 -7.01
C HIS A 63 13.62 -4.17 -7.95
N LEU A 64 13.14 -4.41 -9.18
CA LEU A 64 12.85 -3.37 -10.16
C LEU A 64 11.74 -2.41 -9.70
N LEU A 65 10.73 -2.91 -8.98
CA LEU A 65 9.58 -2.12 -8.54
C LEU A 65 9.79 -1.42 -7.20
N THR A 66 10.77 -1.84 -6.38
CA THR A 66 11.05 -1.28 -5.06
C THR A 66 11.15 0.25 -5.05
N PRO A 67 11.94 0.92 -5.92
CA PRO A 67 12.09 2.38 -5.86
C PRO A 67 10.76 3.14 -6.07
N ALA A 68 9.87 2.59 -6.92
CA ALA A 68 8.57 3.20 -7.18
C ALA A 68 7.57 2.93 -6.05
N LEU A 69 7.63 1.75 -5.43
CA LEU A 69 6.65 1.29 -4.44
C LEU A 69 6.98 1.70 -3.00
N GLU A 70 8.24 1.97 -2.67
CA GLU A 70 8.63 2.51 -1.35
C GLU A 70 7.93 3.84 -1.03
N ARG A 71 7.79 4.72 -2.02
CA ARG A 71 7.05 5.97 -1.89
C ARG A 71 5.58 5.73 -1.54
N VAL A 72 4.96 4.72 -2.15
CA VAL A 72 3.56 4.33 -1.88
C VAL A 72 3.42 3.77 -0.45
N ALA A 73 4.38 2.97 0.00
CA ALA A 73 4.41 2.46 1.36
C ALA A 73 4.48 3.60 2.39
N ALA A 74 5.31 4.63 2.15
CA ALA A 74 5.38 5.81 3.01
C ALA A 74 4.04 6.58 3.09
N HIS A 75 3.37 6.80 1.95
CA HIS A 75 2.04 7.43 1.92
C HIS A 75 0.97 6.60 2.65
N SER A 76 1.07 5.27 2.62
CA SER A 76 0.16 4.39 3.35
C SER A 76 0.29 4.61 4.86
N VAL A 77 1.51 4.68 5.40
CA VAL A 77 1.75 4.91 6.84
C VAL A 77 1.14 6.24 7.28
N ASN A 78 1.38 7.30 6.51
CA ASN A 78 0.84 8.63 6.79
C ASN A 78 -0.70 8.65 6.81
N ARG A 79 -1.36 7.74 6.08
CA ARG A 79 -2.82 7.63 6.04
C ARG A 79 -3.38 6.78 7.18
N SER A 80 -2.79 5.63 7.46
CA SER A 80 -3.38 4.62 8.35
C SER A 80 -2.77 4.56 9.74
N GLY A 81 -1.58 5.11 9.95
CA GLY A 81 -0.81 4.94 11.19
C GLY A 81 -0.40 3.48 11.46
N THR A 82 -0.58 2.57 10.49
CA THR A 82 -0.25 1.15 10.62
C THR A 82 1.07 0.82 9.93
N LYS A 83 1.64 -0.36 10.25
CA LYS A 83 2.90 -0.82 9.63
C LYS A 83 2.83 -0.69 8.10
N PRO A 84 3.84 -0.12 7.43
CA PRO A 84 3.87 0.03 5.98
C PRO A 84 3.63 -1.32 5.30
N ILE A 85 2.94 -1.30 4.15
CA ILE A 85 2.83 -2.49 3.29
C ILE A 85 4.21 -2.70 2.68
N GLU A 86 4.81 -3.86 2.93
CA GLU A 86 6.09 -4.22 2.32
C GLU A 86 5.90 -4.38 0.80
N VAL A 87 6.88 -3.91 0.03
CA VAL A 87 6.86 -3.92 -1.45
C VAL A 87 6.53 -5.32 -1.97
N VAL A 88 7.14 -6.35 -1.39
CA VAL A 88 6.91 -7.75 -1.80
C VAL A 88 5.45 -8.18 -1.67
N ASN A 89 4.72 -7.68 -0.66
CA ASN A 89 3.29 -7.98 -0.49
C ASN A 89 2.42 -7.27 -1.53
N MET A 90 2.83 -6.09 -1.99
CA MET A 90 2.16 -5.40 -3.09
C MET A 90 2.33 -6.18 -4.39
N VAL A 91 3.57 -6.54 -4.73
CA VAL A 91 3.88 -7.30 -5.94
C VAL A 91 3.21 -8.67 -5.89
N GLN A 92 3.30 -9.37 -4.77
CA GLN A 92 2.65 -10.67 -4.56
C GLN A 92 1.15 -10.63 -4.84
N ARG A 93 0.41 -9.69 -4.23
CA ARG A 93 -1.03 -9.56 -4.47
C ARG A 93 -1.35 -9.24 -5.92
N THR A 94 -0.61 -8.33 -6.52
CA THR A 94 -0.81 -7.93 -7.93
C THR A 94 -0.58 -9.11 -8.87
N ILE A 95 0.53 -9.82 -8.74
CA ILE A 95 0.83 -10.98 -9.60
C ILE A 95 -0.14 -12.12 -9.33
N SER A 96 -0.51 -12.38 -8.07
CA SER A 96 -1.53 -13.38 -7.73
C SER A 96 -2.84 -13.07 -8.45
N TRP A 97 -3.31 -11.82 -8.40
CA TRP A 97 -4.53 -11.39 -9.11
C TRP A 97 -4.41 -11.54 -10.63
N LEU A 98 -3.29 -11.08 -11.22
CA LEU A 98 -3.04 -11.23 -12.66
C LEU A 98 -2.91 -12.70 -13.11
N ALA A 99 -2.48 -13.58 -12.22
CA ALA A 99 -2.39 -15.02 -12.46
C ALA A 99 -3.73 -15.76 -12.28
N GLY A 100 -4.81 -15.05 -11.90
CA GLY A 100 -6.15 -15.58 -11.67
C GLY A 100 -6.46 -15.99 -10.23
N GLY A 101 -5.65 -15.57 -9.26
CA GLY A 101 -5.91 -15.73 -7.82
C GLY A 101 -6.90 -14.69 -7.28
N SER A 102 -7.52 -14.95 -6.11
CA SER A 102 -8.43 -14.02 -5.43
C SER A 102 -7.80 -13.30 -4.24
#